data_AF-C5J7B1-F1
#
_entry.id   AF-C5J7B1-F1
#
_cell.length_a   1.000
_cell.length_b   1.000
_cell.length_c   1.000
_cell.angle_alpha   90.00
_cell.angle_beta   90.00
_cell.angle_gamma   90.00
#
_symmetry.space_group_name_H-M   'P 1'
#
loop_
_entity.id
_entity.type
_entity.pdbx_description
1 polymer ?
#
loop_
_entity_poly.entity_id
_entity_poly.type
_entity_poly.pdbx_seq_one_letter_code
_entity_poly.pdbx_strand_id
1 'polypeptide(L)'
;MFDYKHISYTQENAPIPFYTDPNVRKNVYFPNQNVPYELHNGYLQNNDYINYSTIKSNPQFENNFQRALAFSFGSATMIGKVNNNENDWKFYFITNNHVENVSNFAKLNDSKTGLPNSYRRYSYIVKPSLNFENNVDAGFSYWGGLLKGPNSSSKPSDKKEDPNSGFLLSQIWSGSNQLSRTGHPHNGHNIDATIFVVDVKPLYDEALAQGKYEYANWLKSWLALENMKFNFNGMDYNINHQSLIYDFSIVGFPYGKQSAYVIHRPGLSNYNVMLEHQNGYVPTYFDAGNSGTGILSADNNYISLINSGTPRNSLQAWNYATRGFNYFGVNFNGEHPLDLKNTNHLLLKF
;
A
#
# COMPACT_ATOMS: atom_id res chain seq x y z
N MET A 1 33.66 -11.73 11.50
CA MET A 1 32.73 -12.79 11.94
C MET A 1 31.39 -12.14 12.18
N PHE A 2 30.29 -12.70 11.66
CA PHE A 2 28.93 -12.17 11.86
C PHE A 2 28.47 -12.44 13.31
N ASP A 3 27.96 -11.43 14.01
CA ASP A 3 27.27 -11.48 15.29
C ASP A 3 25.85 -11.98 15.07
N TYR A 4 25.64 -13.26 15.36
CA TYR A 4 24.37 -13.92 15.09
C TYR A 4 23.25 -13.55 16.08
N LYS A 5 23.50 -12.65 17.05
CA LYS A 5 22.49 -12.23 18.04
C LYS A 5 21.30 -11.46 17.46
N HIS A 6 21.47 -10.85 16.29
CA HIS A 6 20.45 -10.01 15.66
C HIS A 6 20.03 -10.48 14.26
N ILE A 7 20.18 -11.78 13.95
CA ILE A 7 19.59 -12.32 12.73
C ILE A 7 18.06 -12.22 12.84
N SER A 8 17.44 -11.67 11.82
CA SER A 8 15.98 -11.76 11.62
C SER A 8 15.67 -12.65 10.42
N TYR A 9 14.44 -13.13 10.31
CA TYR A 9 14.00 -13.98 9.21
C TYR A 9 12.82 -13.36 8.49
N THR A 10 12.77 -13.55 7.17
CA THR A 10 11.60 -13.22 6.36
C THR A 10 10.58 -14.36 6.44
N GLN A 11 9.34 -14.10 6.02
CA GLN A 11 8.33 -15.16 5.82
C GLN A 11 8.70 -16.17 4.71
N GLU A 12 9.73 -15.88 3.93
CA GLU A 12 10.32 -16.79 2.96
C GLU A 12 11.42 -17.67 3.56
N ASN A 13 11.60 -17.64 4.88
CA ASN A 13 12.68 -18.34 5.60
C ASN A 13 14.08 -17.89 5.19
N ALA A 14 14.22 -16.68 4.62
CA ALA A 14 15.52 -16.12 4.31
C ALA A 14 16.06 -15.38 5.54
N PRO A 15 17.27 -15.70 6.02
CA PRO A 15 17.91 -14.93 7.08
C PRO A 15 18.31 -13.55 6.55
N ILE A 16 18.10 -12.54 7.38
CA ILE A 16 18.61 -11.19 7.19
C ILE A 16 19.70 -10.97 8.23
N PRO A 17 20.98 -11.08 7.85
CA PRO A 17 22.11 -10.97 8.77
C PRO A 17 22.51 -9.50 9.04
N PHE A 18 21.77 -8.53 8.53
CA PHE A 18 22.01 -7.09 8.67
C PHE A 18 20.90 -6.47 9.54
N TYR A 19 21.26 -5.63 10.51
CA TYR A 19 20.34 -5.04 11.48
C TYR A 19 20.73 -3.59 11.71
N THR A 20 19.87 -2.59 11.42
CA THR A 20 20.08 -1.13 11.64
C THR A 20 19.27 -0.53 12.79
N ASP A 21 19.95 0.13 13.74
CA ASP A 21 19.30 0.87 14.82
C ASP A 21 18.50 2.04 14.22
N PRO A 22 17.17 2.02 14.40
CA PRO A 22 16.27 3.02 13.85
C PRO A 22 16.47 4.44 14.39
N ASN A 23 17.07 4.64 15.58
CA ASN A 23 17.34 5.97 16.13
C ASN A 23 18.47 6.72 15.39
N VAL A 24 19.21 6.02 14.54
CA VAL A 24 20.41 6.52 13.84
C VAL A 24 20.07 6.96 12.39
N ARG A 25 18.84 6.71 11.92
CA ARG A 25 18.42 6.73 10.50
C ARG A 25 18.28 8.07 9.79
N LYS A 26 18.74 9.20 10.34
CA LYS A 26 18.24 10.49 9.83
C LYS A 26 18.93 11.10 8.61
N ASN A 27 20.22 10.87 8.32
CA ASN A 27 20.90 11.47 7.15
C ASN A 27 22.29 10.87 6.84
N VAL A 28 22.64 9.74 7.47
CA VAL A 28 23.99 9.18 7.40
C VAL A 28 23.87 7.69 7.10
N TYR A 29 24.70 7.24 6.16
CA TYR A 29 24.89 5.84 5.84
C TYR A 29 25.21 5.02 7.10
N PHE A 30 24.42 3.98 7.38
CA PHE A 30 24.78 2.99 8.40
C PHE A 30 24.30 1.61 7.98
N PRO A 31 25.19 0.79 7.39
CA PRO A 31 24.94 -0.61 7.28
C PRO A 31 25.29 -1.15 8.64
N ASN A 32 24.28 -1.26 9.46
CA ASN A 32 24.48 -1.79 10.78
C ASN A 32 24.55 -3.30 10.54
N GLN A 33 25.80 -3.73 10.52
CA GLN A 33 26.18 -5.03 10.13
C GLN A 33 26.47 -5.78 11.42
N ASN A 34 26.04 -7.02 11.47
CA ASN A 34 26.55 -7.93 12.47
C ASN A 34 28.06 -8.20 12.27
N VAL A 35 28.83 -7.42 11.49
CA VAL A 35 30.28 -7.61 11.29
C VAL A 35 31.07 -6.34 11.61
N PRO A 36 32.35 -6.46 12.00
CA PRO A 36 33.20 -5.32 12.39
C PRO A 36 33.78 -4.50 11.22
N TYR A 37 33.40 -4.73 9.97
CA TYR A 37 33.92 -4.05 8.78
C TYR A 37 32.77 -3.69 7.83
N GLU A 38 32.83 -2.56 7.11
CA GLU A 38 31.79 -2.12 6.17
C GLU A 38 31.67 -3.04 4.93
N LEU A 39 30.65 -3.89 4.85
CA LEU A 39 30.37 -4.76 3.68
C LEU A 39 30.18 -4.01 2.35
N HIS A 40 29.94 -2.69 2.34
CA HIS A 40 29.74 -1.91 1.11
C HIS A 40 30.23 -0.45 1.20
N ASN A 41 31.30 -0.19 1.97
CA ASN A 41 32.10 1.05 1.92
C ASN A 41 31.30 2.38 1.89
N GLY A 42 30.38 2.65 2.79
CA GLY A 42 29.65 3.94 2.74
C GLY A 42 28.37 3.96 1.88
N TYR A 43 28.08 2.95 1.05
CA TYR A 43 27.05 3.07 0.02
C TYR A 43 25.63 2.69 0.45
N LEU A 44 24.76 3.68 0.68
CA LEU A 44 23.34 3.47 0.96
C LEU A 44 22.69 2.67 -0.18
N GLN A 45 21.96 1.59 0.10
CA GLN A 45 21.39 0.72 -0.94
C GLN A 45 20.17 1.36 -1.60
N ASN A 46 19.81 0.93 -2.80
CA ASN A 46 18.62 1.39 -3.51
C ASN A 46 17.35 0.98 -2.77
N ASN A 47 17.34 -0.24 -2.21
CA ASN A 47 16.27 -0.73 -1.35
C ASN A 47 16.87 -1.41 -0.12
N ASP A 48 16.36 -1.08 1.06
CA ASP A 48 16.70 -1.74 2.32
C ASP A 48 15.50 -2.55 2.81
N TYR A 49 15.66 -3.84 3.06
CA TYR A 49 14.62 -4.64 3.71
C TYR A 49 14.46 -4.17 5.16
N ILE A 50 13.23 -3.89 5.58
CA ILE A 50 12.96 -3.38 6.92
C ILE A 50 12.97 -4.54 7.91
N ASN A 51 13.82 -4.44 8.93
CA ASN A 51 13.69 -5.29 10.11
C ASN A 51 12.44 -4.85 10.90
N TYR A 52 11.46 -5.73 11.01
CA TYR A 52 10.16 -5.41 11.61
C TYR A 52 10.26 -4.93 13.06
N SER A 53 11.23 -5.40 13.84
CA SER A 53 11.44 -4.93 15.22
C SER A 53 11.69 -3.41 15.32
N THR A 54 12.11 -2.78 14.22
CA THR A 54 12.48 -1.35 14.16
C THR A 54 11.33 -0.44 13.75
N ILE A 55 10.16 -0.99 13.38
CA ILE A 55 9.03 -0.21 12.84
C ILE A 55 8.54 0.85 13.82
N LYS A 56 8.34 0.51 15.10
CA LYS A 56 7.78 1.42 16.10
C LYS A 56 8.67 2.64 16.39
N SER A 57 9.97 2.50 16.14
CA SER A 57 10.98 3.54 16.31
C SER A 57 11.20 4.37 15.05
N ASN A 58 10.45 4.09 13.98
CA ASN A 58 10.53 4.84 12.73
C ASN A 58 9.11 5.28 12.30
N PRO A 59 8.72 6.53 12.59
CA PRO A 59 7.36 7.03 12.35
C PRO A 59 6.88 6.88 10.90
N GLN A 60 7.79 6.97 9.93
CA GLN A 60 7.46 6.74 8.52
C GLN A 60 6.98 5.31 8.29
N PHE A 61 7.76 4.33 8.74
CA PHE A 61 7.41 2.92 8.55
C PHE A 61 6.21 2.55 9.39
N GLU A 62 6.08 3.09 10.60
CA GLU A 62 4.88 2.90 11.40
C GLU A 62 3.64 3.38 10.65
N ASN A 63 3.67 4.57 10.05
CA ASN A 63 2.53 5.08 9.27
C ASN A 63 2.18 4.16 8.08
N ASN A 64 3.17 3.72 7.29
CA ASN A 64 2.91 2.80 6.18
C ASN A 64 2.39 1.44 6.68
N PHE A 65 3.01 0.90 7.72
CA PHE A 65 2.63 -0.36 8.33
C PHE A 65 1.23 -0.34 8.96
N GLN A 66 0.78 0.80 9.48
CA GLN A 66 -0.60 0.95 9.94
C GLN A 66 -1.58 0.98 8.74
N ARG A 67 -1.21 1.55 7.59
CA ARG A 67 -2.11 1.74 6.45
C ARG A 67 -2.14 0.59 5.45
N ALA A 68 -1.06 -0.15 5.34
CA ALA A 68 -0.94 -1.27 4.43
C ALA A 68 -1.80 -2.43 4.92
N LEU A 69 -2.47 -3.09 3.99
CA LEU A 69 -3.20 -4.31 4.30
C LEU A 69 -3.20 -5.23 3.10
N ALA A 70 -3.29 -6.52 3.39
CA ALA A 70 -3.45 -7.49 2.34
C ALA A 70 -4.91 -7.63 1.97
N PHE A 71 -5.19 -7.60 0.67
CA PHE A 71 -6.53 -7.44 0.13
C PHE A 71 -6.76 -8.32 -1.10
N SER A 72 -7.62 -9.32 -0.98
CA SER A 72 -8.13 -10.12 -2.11
C SER A 72 -7.05 -10.63 -3.08
N PHE A 73 -6.06 -11.38 -2.57
CA PHE A 73 -4.90 -11.88 -3.33
C PHE A 73 -3.94 -10.81 -3.88
N GLY A 74 -4.14 -9.55 -3.49
CA GLY A 74 -3.22 -8.44 -3.65
C GLY A 74 -3.05 -7.66 -2.35
N SER A 75 -2.81 -6.37 -2.48
CA SER A 75 -2.63 -5.42 -1.39
C SER A 75 -3.57 -4.21 -1.55
N ALA A 76 -3.82 -3.48 -0.48
CA ALA A 76 -4.49 -2.19 -0.51
C ALA A 76 -3.85 -1.26 0.52
N THR A 77 -4.10 0.04 0.35
CA THR A 77 -3.56 1.07 1.26
C THR A 77 -4.67 1.99 1.74
N MET A 78 -4.77 2.20 3.05
CA MET A 78 -5.67 3.18 3.65
C MET A 78 -5.15 4.60 3.39
N ILE A 79 -5.92 5.42 2.65
CA ILE A 79 -5.51 6.77 2.25
C ILE A 79 -6.16 7.88 3.09
N GLY A 80 -7.27 7.59 3.77
CA GLY A 80 -7.90 8.58 4.63
C GLY A 80 -9.24 8.15 5.19
N LYS A 81 -9.75 8.97 6.10
CA LYS A 81 -11.09 8.87 6.67
C LYS A 81 -12.12 9.47 5.71
N VAL A 82 -13.32 8.90 5.70
CA VAL A 82 -14.45 9.47 4.93
C VAL A 82 -14.89 10.82 5.49
N ASN A 83 -14.79 11.01 6.80
CA ASN A 83 -15.08 12.26 7.47
C ASN A 83 -14.37 12.34 8.83
N ASN A 84 -14.55 13.46 9.55
CA ASN A 84 -13.91 13.71 10.84
C ASN A 84 -14.72 13.22 12.05
N ASN A 85 -15.85 12.51 11.85
CA ASN A 85 -16.62 11.95 12.95
C ASN A 85 -15.89 10.73 13.53
N GLU A 86 -15.51 10.81 14.80
CA GLU A 86 -14.82 9.74 15.52
C GLU A 86 -15.65 8.44 15.64
N ASN A 87 -16.97 8.53 15.45
CA ASN A 87 -17.87 7.38 15.43
C ASN A 87 -18.09 6.80 14.03
N ASP A 88 -17.56 7.42 12.98
CA ASP A 88 -17.64 6.89 11.62
C ASP A 88 -16.38 6.10 11.27
N TRP A 89 -16.51 4.79 11.18
CA TRP A 89 -15.42 3.85 10.89
C TRP A 89 -15.31 3.55 9.39
N LYS A 90 -15.76 4.48 8.55
CA LYS A 90 -15.59 4.41 7.11
C LYS A 90 -14.28 5.05 6.69
N PHE A 91 -13.50 4.29 5.94
CA PHE A 91 -12.20 4.71 5.44
C PHE A 91 -12.09 4.50 3.93
N TYR A 92 -11.36 5.39 3.28
CA TYR A 92 -10.96 5.26 1.89
C TYR A 92 -9.72 4.38 1.77
N PHE A 93 -9.79 3.44 0.84
CA PHE A 93 -8.68 2.58 0.46
C PHE A 93 -8.41 2.69 -1.03
N ILE A 94 -7.16 2.52 -1.41
CA ILE A 94 -6.73 2.42 -2.80
C ILE A 94 -6.15 1.03 -3.08
N THR A 95 -6.50 0.46 -4.23
CA THR A 95 -5.92 -0.76 -4.79
C THR A 95 -6.02 -0.74 -6.32
N ASN A 96 -5.54 -1.76 -7.03
CA ASN A 96 -5.67 -1.82 -8.48
C ASN A 96 -7.09 -2.22 -8.91
N ASN A 97 -7.53 -1.76 -10.08
CA ASN A 97 -8.80 -2.18 -10.67
C ASN A 97 -8.85 -3.70 -10.84
N HIS A 98 -7.75 -4.36 -11.22
CA HIS A 98 -7.74 -5.81 -11.39
C HIS A 98 -7.84 -6.59 -10.06
N VAL A 99 -7.46 -5.98 -8.93
CA VAL A 99 -7.65 -6.59 -7.59
C VAL A 99 -9.13 -6.51 -7.18
N GLU A 100 -9.80 -5.41 -7.55
CA GLU A 100 -11.23 -5.13 -7.31
C GLU A 100 -12.18 -5.53 -8.45
N ASN A 101 -11.66 -6.14 -9.53
CA ASN A 101 -12.39 -6.48 -10.75
C ASN A 101 -13.21 -5.32 -11.36
N VAL A 102 -12.68 -4.09 -11.30
CA VAL A 102 -13.31 -2.90 -11.90
C VAL A 102 -12.95 -2.83 -13.39
N SER A 103 -13.93 -3.01 -14.26
CA SER A 103 -13.67 -3.01 -15.72
C SER A 103 -13.90 -1.66 -16.41
N ASN A 104 -14.73 -0.76 -15.84
CA ASN A 104 -14.98 0.58 -16.38
C ASN A 104 -15.66 1.51 -15.36
N PHE A 105 -15.59 2.82 -15.63
CA PHE A 105 -16.16 3.87 -14.77
C PHE A 105 -17.69 3.83 -14.68
N ALA A 106 -18.38 3.41 -15.74
CA ALA A 106 -19.86 3.36 -15.75
C ALA A 106 -20.42 2.32 -14.77
N LYS A 107 -19.61 1.34 -14.34
CA LYS A 107 -19.96 0.36 -13.31
C LYS A 107 -19.74 0.84 -11.88
N LEU A 108 -19.17 2.03 -11.69
CA LEU A 108 -18.93 2.61 -10.36
C LEU A 108 -20.20 3.12 -9.71
N ASN A 109 -21.24 3.46 -10.47
CA ASN A 109 -22.51 3.88 -9.93
C ASN A 109 -23.58 2.83 -10.20
N ASP A 110 -24.44 2.61 -9.22
CA ASP A 110 -25.66 1.84 -9.40
C ASP A 110 -26.59 2.58 -10.39
N SER A 111 -27.01 1.87 -11.44
CA SER A 111 -27.75 2.46 -12.56
C SER A 111 -29.17 2.92 -12.22
N LYS A 112 -29.70 2.55 -11.03
CA LYS A 112 -31.04 2.91 -10.58
C LYS A 112 -31.02 4.07 -9.61
N THR A 113 -30.01 4.12 -8.74
CA THR A 113 -29.91 5.10 -7.65
C THR A 113 -28.93 6.23 -7.96
N GLY A 114 -28.00 6.02 -8.91
CA GLY A 114 -26.91 6.95 -9.20
C GLY A 114 -25.84 7.01 -8.11
N LEU A 115 -25.98 6.24 -7.02
CA LEU A 115 -25.05 6.16 -5.91
C LEU A 115 -23.87 5.22 -6.22
N PRO A 116 -22.74 5.33 -5.50
CA PRO A 116 -21.64 4.39 -5.63
C PRO A 116 -22.09 2.93 -5.50
N ASN A 117 -21.66 2.11 -6.44
CA ASN A 117 -21.94 0.69 -6.50
C ASN A 117 -21.35 0.03 -5.25
N SER A 118 -22.25 -0.49 -4.43
CA SER A 118 -21.94 -1.06 -3.13
C SER A 118 -22.28 -2.54 -3.15
N TYR A 119 -21.32 -3.36 -2.77
CA TYR A 119 -21.47 -4.80 -2.82
C TYR A 119 -20.78 -5.46 -1.63
N ARG A 120 -21.27 -6.63 -1.23
CA ARG A 120 -20.60 -7.44 -0.23
C ARG A 120 -19.54 -8.30 -0.87
N ARG A 121 -18.30 -8.21 -0.37
CA ARG A 121 -17.19 -9.05 -0.83
C ARG A 121 -16.62 -9.87 0.32
N TYR A 122 -16.47 -11.16 0.06
CA TYR A 122 -15.62 -12.04 0.85
C TYR A 122 -14.15 -11.75 0.49
N SER A 123 -13.62 -10.68 1.05
CA SER A 123 -12.21 -10.30 0.91
C SER A 123 -11.41 -10.76 2.11
N TYR A 124 -10.09 -10.66 2.00
CA TYR A 124 -9.18 -10.72 3.14
C TYR A 124 -8.81 -9.28 3.49
N ILE A 125 -8.92 -8.91 4.75
CA ILE A 125 -8.26 -7.72 5.29
C ILE A 125 -7.31 -8.26 6.34
N VAL A 126 -6.05 -8.40 5.96
CA VAL A 126 -5.00 -8.92 6.83
C VAL A 126 -4.08 -7.79 7.23
N LYS A 127 -3.90 -7.65 8.54
CA LYS A 127 -3.01 -6.67 9.16
C LYS A 127 -1.54 -7.06 8.96
N PRO A 128 -0.64 -6.10 8.69
CA PRO A 128 0.80 -6.29 8.83
C PRO A 128 1.25 -6.70 10.26
N SER A 129 2.18 -7.65 10.38
CA SER A 129 2.67 -8.16 11.67
C SER A 129 4.15 -7.92 11.92
N LEU A 130 4.50 -7.85 13.20
CA LEU A 130 5.90 -7.91 13.64
C LEU A 130 6.34 -9.35 13.88
N ASN A 131 5.40 -10.27 14.06
CA ASN A 131 5.61 -11.66 14.48
C ASN A 131 4.98 -12.59 13.45
N PHE A 132 5.54 -12.64 12.24
CA PHE A 132 5.06 -13.59 11.24
C PHE A 132 5.68 -14.96 11.42
N GLU A 133 4.92 -15.99 11.02
CA GLU A 133 5.44 -17.35 11.03
C GLU A 133 6.55 -17.51 9.99
N ASN A 134 7.58 -18.24 10.40
CA ASN A 134 8.62 -18.81 9.57
C ASN A 134 9.12 -20.10 10.26
N ASN A 135 10.13 -20.76 9.72
CA ASN A 135 10.66 -22.03 10.24
C ASN A 135 11.38 -21.87 11.59
N VAL A 136 11.68 -20.65 12.01
CA VAL A 136 12.35 -20.29 13.26
C VAL A 136 11.37 -19.68 14.25
N ASP A 137 10.51 -18.77 13.80
CA ASP A 137 9.54 -18.05 14.63
C ASP A 137 8.12 -18.62 14.48
N ALA A 138 7.51 -18.99 15.60
CA ALA A 138 6.11 -19.43 15.66
C ALA A 138 5.11 -18.26 15.64
N GLY A 139 5.26 -17.37 14.65
CA GLY A 139 4.39 -16.21 14.44
C GLY A 139 3.06 -16.54 13.75
N PHE A 140 2.47 -15.56 13.08
CA PHE A 140 1.19 -15.71 12.38
C PHE A 140 1.36 -15.98 10.88
N SER A 141 0.49 -16.84 10.34
CA SER A 141 0.31 -16.98 8.89
C SER A 141 -0.56 -15.86 8.33
N TYR A 142 -0.28 -15.46 7.10
CA TYR A 142 -1.12 -14.55 6.33
C TYR A 142 -2.54 -15.12 6.12
N TRP A 143 -2.65 -16.41 5.78
CA TRP A 143 -3.90 -17.01 5.32
C TRP A 143 -4.78 -17.58 6.45
N GLY A 144 -4.21 -17.82 7.64
CA GLY A 144 -4.87 -18.52 8.75
C GLY A 144 -4.69 -17.90 10.13
N GLY A 145 -4.00 -16.76 10.27
CA GLY A 145 -3.63 -16.19 11.57
C GLY A 145 -4.69 -15.35 12.30
N LEU A 146 -4.34 -14.92 13.52
CA LEU A 146 -5.14 -14.00 14.38
C LEU A 146 -5.32 -12.60 13.78
N LEU A 147 -4.59 -12.29 12.71
CA LEU A 147 -4.48 -10.95 12.11
C LEU A 147 -5.42 -10.76 10.92
N LYS A 148 -6.40 -11.66 10.79
CA LYS A 148 -7.37 -11.70 9.71
C LYS A 148 -8.76 -11.41 10.24
N GLY A 149 -9.45 -10.51 9.54
CA GLY A 149 -10.86 -10.22 9.75
C GLY A 149 -11.73 -11.48 9.59
N PRO A 150 -12.72 -11.69 10.45
CA PRO A 150 -13.61 -12.85 10.34
C PRO A 150 -14.53 -12.80 9.10
N ASN A 151 -15.16 -13.94 8.79
CA ASN A 151 -15.94 -14.18 7.54
C ASN A 151 -15.16 -14.01 6.23
N SER A 152 -13.84 -14.02 6.31
CA SER A 152 -12.90 -13.98 5.18
C SER A 152 -12.50 -15.41 4.72
N SER A 153 -13.40 -16.39 4.81
CA SER A 153 -13.08 -17.77 4.42
C SER A 153 -12.92 -17.88 2.90
N SER A 154 -11.80 -18.46 2.48
CA SER A 154 -11.58 -18.91 1.11
C SER A 154 -12.62 -19.97 0.77
N LYS A 155 -13.35 -19.73 -0.32
CA LYS A 155 -14.27 -20.62 -1.04
C LYS A 155 -15.74 -20.61 -0.58
N PRO A 156 -16.65 -20.20 -1.47
CA PRO A 156 -18.01 -20.71 -1.48
C PRO A 156 -17.98 -22.13 -2.04
N SER A 157 -17.68 -23.13 -1.22
CA SER A 157 -17.88 -24.53 -1.60
C SER A 157 -18.98 -25.13 -0.73
N ASP A 158 -20.24 -24.92 -1.12
CA ASP A 158 -21.40 -25.73 -0.71
C ASP A 158 -22.19 -25.31 0.54
N LYS A 159 -22.00 -24.10 1.08
CA LYS A 159 -22.95 -23.54 2.08
C LYS A 159 -23.60 -22.28 1.51
N LYS A 160 -24.93 -22.24 1.54
CA LYS A 160 -25.73 -21.04 1.23
C LYS A 160 -25.07 -19.85 1.92
N GLU A 161 -24.52 -18.96 1.11
CA GLU A 161 -23.92 -17.71 1.59
C GLU A 161 -24.91 -17.02 2.51
N ASP A 162 -24.49 -16.65 3.72
CA ASP A 162 -25.26 -15.70 4.51
C ASP A 162 -25.17 -14.38 3.74
N PRO A 163 -26.29 -13.84 3.21
CA PRO A 163 -26.30 -12.59 2.46
C PRO A 163 -25.80 -11.38 3.29
N ASN A 164 -25.60 -11.54 4.60
CA ASN A 164 -25.02 -10.53 5.48
C ASN A 164 -23.52 -10.71 5.76
N SER A 165 -22.89 -11.77 5.23
CA SER A 165 -21.47 -12.03 5.46
C SER A 165 -20.55 -11.41 4.39
N GLY A 166 -19.33 -11.04 4.78
CA GLY A 166 -18.42 -10.21 3.98
C GLY A 166 -18.54 -8.70 4.24
N PHE A 167 -17.56 -7.93 3.79
CA PHE A 167 -17.50 -6.49 4.03
C PHE A 167 -18.36 -5.75 3.02
N LEU A 168 -18.99 -4.65 3.45
CA LEU A 168 -19.63 -3.72 2.52
C LEU A 168 -18.55 -2.82 1.91
N LEU A 169 -18.31 -2.97 0.61
CA LEU A 169 -17.41 -2.12 -0.15
C LEU A 169 -18.23 -1.24 -1.07
N SER A 170 -17.88 0.03 -1.15
CA SER A 170 -18.45 0.97 -2.12
C SER A 170 -17.35 1.48 -3.01
N GLN A 171 -17.38 1.17 -4.30
CA GLN A 171 -16.42 1.68 -5.27
C GLN A 171 -16.79 3.12 -5.63
N ILE A 172 -15.91 4.07 -5.34
CA ILE A 172 -16.21 5.50 -5.51
C ILE A 172 -15.49 6.10 -6.72
N TRP A 173 -14.37 5.51 -7.12
CA TRP A 173 -13.56 6.04 -8.20
C TRP A 173 -12.71 4.96 -8.86
N SER A 174 -12.42 5.14 -10.15
CA SER A 174 -11.49 4.32 -10.91
C SER A 174 -10.68 5.19 -11.87
N GLY A 175 -9.42 4.84 -12.04
CA GLY A 175 -8.52 5.43 -13.02
C GLY A 175 -8.88 5.10 -14.47
N SER A 176 -9.92 4.31 -14.72
CA SER A 176 -10.47 4.07 -16.06
C SER A 176 -11.24 5.27 -16.62
N ASN A 177 -11.24 5.40 -17.96
CA ASN A 177 -12.00 6.41 -18.72
C ASN A 177 -11.69 7.86 -18.32
N GLN A 178 -10.43 8.15 -18.02
CA GLN A 178 -10.00 9.47 -17.53
C GLN A 178 -9.80 10.44 -18.70
N LEU A 179 -10.13 11.71 -18.48
CA LEU A 179 -9.85 12.76 -19.46
C LEU A 179 -8.45 13.32 -19.22
N SER A 180 -7.80 13.75 -20.29
CA SER A 180 -6.55 14.50 -20.18
C SER A 180 -6.76 15.80 -19.41
N ARG A 181 -5.66 16.45 -19.00
CA ARG A 181 -5.70 17.81 -18.43
C ARG A 181 -6.37 18.84 -19.35
N THR A 182 -6.46 18.56 -20.65
CA THR A 182 -7.14 19.44 -21.61
C THR A 182 -8.60 19.07 -21.86
N GLY A 183 -9.14 18.06 -21.16
CA GLY A 183 -10.55 17.62 -21.26
C GLY A 183 -10.82 16.67 -22.42
N HIS A 184 -9.78 16.16 -23.10
CA HIS A 184 -9.96 15.24 -24.23
C HIS A 184 -9.95 13.80 -23.73
N PRO A 185 -10.85 12.93 -24.26
CA PRO A 185 -10.75 11.49 -24.05
C PRO A 185 -9.40 10.98 -24.53
N HIS A 186 -8.82 10.03 -23.79
CA HIS A 186 -7.58 9.38 -24.19
C HIS A 186 -7.82 7.91 -24.52
N ASN A 187 -7.40 7.49 -25.71
CA ASN A 187 -7.45 6.10 -26.16
C ASN A 187 -6.23 5.28 -25.71
N GLY A 188 -5.52 5.71 -24.66
CA GLY A 188 -4.31 5.06 -24.14
C GLY A 188 -4.42 4.59 -22.69
N HIS A 189 -3.27 4.27 -22.07
CA HIS A 189 -3.23 3.63 -20.75
C HIS A 189 -3.79 4.53 -19.64
N ASN A 190 -4.95 4.14 -19.12
CA ASN A 190 -5.49 4.56 -17.84
C ASN A 190 -4.61 4.04 -16.69
N ILE A 191 -4.64 4.70 -15.52
CA ILE A 191 -4.01 4.11 -14.34
C ILE A 191 -4.91 3.02 -13.79
N ASP A 192 -4.32 1.84 -13.57
CA ASP A 192 -5.02 0.71 -12.99
C ASP A 192 -5.05 0.87 -11.47
N ALA A 193 -5.98 1.72 -11.02
CA ALA A 193 -6.23 2.09 -9.64
C ALA A 193 -7.73 2.31 -9.44
N THR A 194 -8.25 1.88 -8.29
CA THR A 194 -9.59 2.18 -7.82
C THR A 194 -9.55 2.60 -6.36
N ILE A 195 -10.47 3.47 -5.99
CA ILE A 195 -10.70 3.85 -4.60
C ILE A 195 -12.07 3.35 -4.19
N PHE A 196 -12.10 2.77 -2.99
CA PHE A 196 -13.30 2.23 -2.39
C PHE A 196 -13.41 2.64 -0.92
N VAL A 197 -14.63 2.63 -0.42
CA VAL A 197 -14.95 2.85 0.99
C VAL A 197 -15.21 1.50 1.64
N VAL A 198 -14.69 1.31 2.84
CA VAL A 198 -15.04 0.19 3.72
C VAL A 198 -15.48 0.72 5.06
N ASP A 199 -16.63 0.26 5.55
CA ASP A 199 -17.00 0.37 6.97
C ASP A 199 -16.38 -0.79 7.75
N VAL A 200 -15.44 -0.47 8.64
CA VAL A 200 -14.66 -1.46 9.38
C VAL A 200 -15.17 -1.62 10.82
N LYS A 201 -16.25 -0.93 11.21
CA LYS A 201 -16.87 -1.12 12.54
C LYS A 201 -17.30 -2.58 12.79
N PRO A 202 -17.96 -3.26 11.84
CA PRO A 202 -18.33 -4.67 12.04
C PRO A 202 -17.11 -5.57 12.27
N LEU A 203 -16.00 -5.29 11.57
CA LEU A 203 -14.74 -6.01 11.73
C LEU A 203 -14.12 -5.82 13.11
N TYR A 204 -14.15 -4.60 13.62
CA TYR A 204 -13.66 -4.27 14.95
C TYR A 204 -14.48 -4.99 16.03
N ASP A 205 -15.80 -4.91 15.96
CA ASP A 205 -16.70 -5.55 16.94
C ASP A 205 -16.52 -7.06 16.96
N GLU A 206 -16.43 -7.67 15.78
CA GLU A 206 -16.27 -9.12 15.68
C GLU A 206 -14.87 -9.58 16.15
N ALA A 207 -13.82 -8.78 15.86
CA ALA A 207 -12.48 -9.06 16.38
C ALA A 207 -12.44 -9.01 17.91
N LEU A 208 -13.13 -8.07 18.55
CA LEU A 208 -13.27 -8.02 20.01
C LEU A 208 -14.01 -9.26 20.54
N ALA A 209 -15.11 -9.65 19.90
CA ALA A 209 -15.89 -10.82 20.31
C ALA A 209 -15.09 -12.13 20.22
N GLN A 210 -14.14 -12.21 19.28
CA GLN A 210 -13.24 -13.37 19.10
C GLN A 210 -11.95 -13.28 19.94
N GLY A 211 -11.77 -12.24 20.75
CA GLY A 211 -10.54 -12.04 21.53
C GLY A 211 -9.31 -11.66 20.69
N LYS A 212 -9.50 -11.25 19.43
CA LYS A 212 -8.43 -10.81 18.51
C LYS A 212 -8.05 -9.34 18.74
N TYR A 213 -7.63 -9.02 19.96
CA TYR A 213 -7.39 -7.64 20.39
C TYR A 213 -6.31 -6.91 19.58
N GLU A 214 -5.28 -7.60 19.10
CA GLU A 214 -4.25 -6.97 18.26
C GLU A 214 -4.83 -6.43 16.94
N TYR A 215 -5.70 -7.21 16.30
CA TYR A 215 -6.36 -6.80 15.07
C TYR A 215 -7.38 -5.67 15.33
N ALA A 216 -8.16 -5.77 16.39
CA ALA A 216 -9.09 -4.72 16.80
C ALA A 216 -8.38 -3.39 17.08
N ASN A 217 -7.23 -3.42 17.77
CA ASN A 217 -6.45 -2.22 18.04
C ASN A 217 -5.88 -1.57 16.78
N TRP A 218 -5.51 -2.36 15.79
CA TRP A 218 -5.06 -1.85 14.49
C TRP A 218 -6.19 -1.19 13.70
N LEU A 219 -7.38 -1.78 13.66
CA LEU A 219 -8.55 -1.10 13.05
C LEU A 219 -8.89 0.21 13.78
N LYS A 220 -8.80 0.20 15.12
CA LYS A 220 -9.06 1.37 15.94
C LYS A 220 -8.02 2.47 15.73
N SER A 221 -6.76 2.12 15.46
CA SER A 221 -5.69 3.11 15.26
C SER A 221 -5.97 4.02 14.06
N TRP A 222 -6.69 3.54 13.05
CA TRP A 222 -7.06 4.31 11.85
C TRP A 222 -7.89 5.55 12.13
N LEU A 223 -8.66 5.57 13.22
CA LEU A 223 -9.42 6.77 13.63
C LEU A 223 -8.48 7.94 13.97
N ALA A 224 -7.32 7.62 14.56
CA ALA A 224 -6.32 8.60 14.99
C ALA A 224 -5.34 8.99 13.87
N LEU A 225 -5.31 8.26 12.75
CA LEU A 225 -4.43 8.59 11.64
C LEU A 225 -4.90 9.87 10.92
N GLU A 226 -3.94 10.72 10.55
CA GLU A 226 -4.19 11.83 9.64
C GLU A 226 -4.52 11.33 8.22
N ASN A 227 -5.23 12.10 7.41
CA ASN A 227 -5.40 11.74 6.01
C ASN A 227 -4.07 11.86 5.26
N MET A 228 -3.85 11.00 4.26
CA MET A 228 -2.64 11.11 3.44
C MET A 228 -2.64 12.41 2.64
N LYS A 229 -1.45 12.98 2.48
CA LYS A 229 -1.21 14.14 1.61
C LYS A 229 -0.92 13.66 0.19
N PHE A 230 -1.38 14.40 -0.80
CA PHE A 230 -1.17 14.08 -2.21
C PHE A 230 -0.23 15.08 -2.89
N ASN A 231 0.95 15.31 -2.30
CA ASN A 231 1.87 16.34 -2.78
C ASN A 231 2.87 15.85 -3.83
N PHE A 232 2.87 14.56 -4.17
CA PHE A 232 3.77 14.03 -5.19
C PHE A 232 3.27 14.37 -6.60
N ASN A 233 4.07 15.15 -7.33
CA ASN A 233 3.75 15.56 -8.68
C ASN A 233 4.73 14.91 -9.67
N GLY A 234 4.25 13.98 -10.48
CA GLY A 234 5.08 13.33 -11.51
C GLY A 234 5.69 14.33 -12.49
N MET A 235 5.01 15.46 -12.76
CA MET A 235 5.47 16.48 -13.71
C MET A 235 6.81 17.10 -13.36
N ASP A 236 7.25 16.99 -12.11
CA ASP A 236 8.52 17.54 -11.64
C ASP A 236 9.71 16.66 -12.06
N TYR A 237 9.46 15.42 -12.52
CA TYR A 237 10.47 14.41 -12.84
C TYR A 237 10.56 14.16 -14.35
N ASN A 238 11.32 15.01 -15.02
CA ASN A 238 11.40 15.04 -16.49
C ASN A 238 12.44 14.08 -17.09
N ILE A 239 13.38 13.61 -16.26
CA ILE A 239 14.44 12.64 -16.60
C ILE A 239 14.46 11.61 -15.47
N ASN A 240 14.91 10.37 -15.73
CA ASN A 240 15.01 9.37 -14.68
C ASN A 240 16.04 9.78 -13.62
N HIS A 241 15.58 10.24 -12.46
CA HIS A 241 16.42 10.72 -11.36
C HIS A 241 16.87 9.57 -10.45
N GLN A 242 17.71 8.66 -10.96
CA GLN A 242 18.23 7.55 -10.14
C GLN A 242 19.29 7.99 -9.10
N SER A 243 19.83 9.20 -9.21
CA SER A 243 20.92 9.68 -8.33
C SER A 243 20.46 10.37 -7.05
N LEU A 244 19.19 10.74 -6.95
CA LEU A 244 18.63 11.39 -5.76
C LEU A 244 18.23 10.34 -4.73
N ILE A 245 18.46 10.65 -3.46
CA ILE A 245 18.06 9.81 -2.34
C ILE A 245 16.68 10.27 -1.86
N TYR A 246 15.78 9.31 -1.76
CA TYR A 246 14.44 9.47 -1.20
C TYR A 246 14.32 8.62 0.06
N ASP A 247 13.32 8.94 0.87
CA ASP A 247 12.86 8.05 1.93
C ASP A 247 11.44 7.65 1.57
N PHE A 248 11.31 6.72 0.61
CA PHE A 248 10.04 6.07 0.33
C PHE A 248 9.97 4.73 1.05
N SER A 249 8.75 4.23 1.22
CA SER A 249 8.48 3.00 1.94
C SER A 249 7.38 2.22 1.25
N ILE A 250 7.49 0.90 1.29
CA ILE A 250 6.43 -0.03 0.89
C ILE A 250 6.27 -1.13 1.93
N VAL A 251 5.03 -1.56 2.14
CA VAL A 251 4.67 -2.77 2.89
C VAL A 251 3.67 -3.53 2.03
N GLY A 252 4.14 -4.61 1.39
CA GLY A 252 3.37 -5.37 0.41
C GLY A 252 3.28 -6.85 0.78
N PHE A 253 2.45 -7.59 0.05
CA PHE A 253 2.16 -9.00 0.32
C PHE A 253 2.36 -9.93 -0.89
N PRO A 254 3.56 -10.01 -1.47
CA PRO A 254 3.89 -10.97 -2.53
C PRO A 254 3.51 -12.40 -2.13
N TYR A 255 2.73 -13.09 -2.97
CA TYR A 255 2.23 -14.44 -2.75
C TYR A 255 1.58 -14.67 -1.37
N GLY A 256 1.02 -13.62 -0.77
CA GLY A 256 0.46 -13.68 0.58
C GLY A 256 1.53 -13.81 1.66
N LYS A 257 2.70 -13.22 1.48
CA LYS A 257 3.75 -13.10 2.48
C LYS A 257 4.16 -11.64 2.58
N GLN A 258 4.23 -11.11 3.78
CA GLN A 258 4.64 -9.74 4.01
C GLN A 258 6.10 -9.53 3.60
N SER A 259 6.34 -8.43 2.90
CA SER A 259 7.65 -7.86 2.65
C SER A 259 7.57 -6.35 2.81
N ALA A 260 8.63 -5.73 3.35
CA ALA A 260 8.65 -4.29 3.53
C ALA A 260 10.05 -3.73 3.25
N TYR A 261 10.07 -2.58 2.59
CA TYR A 261 11.30 -1.97 2.10
C TYR A 261 11.31 -0.47 2.35
N VAL A 262 12.49 0.05 2.65
CA VAL A 262 12.84 1.45 2.39
C VAL A 262 13.34 1.53 0.96
N ILE A 263 12.88 2.53 0.22
CA ILE A 263 13.27 2.76 -1.16
C ILE A 263 14.01 4.09 -1.21
N HIS A 264 15.30 4.02 -1.51
CA HIS A 264 16.18 5.17 -1.53
C HIS A 264 16.41 5.72 -2.93
N ARG A 265 16.51 4.86 -3.93
CA ARG A 265 16.74 5.28 -5.32
C ARG A 265 15.73 4.65 -6.26
N PRO A 266 14.45 5.06 -6.19
CA PRO A 266 13.48 4.69 -7.20
C PRO A 266 13.84 5.31 -8.54
N GLY A 267 13.52 4.63 -9.64
CA GLY A 267 13.49 5.25 -10.95
C GLY A 267 12.26 6.15 -11.05
N LEU A 268 12.44 7.48 -11.13
CA LEU A 268 11.34 8.44 -11.18
C LEU A 268 11.20 9.07 -12.55
N SER A 269 10.00 9.02 -13.11
CA SER A 269 9.66 9.74 -14.33
C SER A 269 8.33 10.47 -14.19
N ASN A 270 7.98 11.25 -15.21
CA ASN A 270 6.67 11.87 -15.31
C ASN A 270 5.52 10.88 -15.20
N TYR A 271 5.71 9.64 -15.67
CA TYR A 271 4.63 8.66 -15.77
C TYR A 271 4.62 7.66 -14.62
N ASN A 272 5.77 7.28 -14.10
CA ASN A 272 5.87 6.17 -13.16
C ASN A 272 7.00 6.32 -12.14
N VAL A 273 6.86 5.52 -11.09
CA VAL A 273 7.89 5.15 -10.13
C VAL A 273 8.26 3.69 -10.40
N MET A 274 9.54 3.42 -10.63
CA MET A 274 10.08 2.07 -10.84
C MET A 274 10.93 1.68 -9.63
N LEU A 275 10.66 0.51 -9.07
CA LEU A 275 11.46 -0.10 -8.02
C LEU A 275 12.20 -1.28 -8.64
N GLU A 276 13.53 -1.21 -8.67
CA GLU A 276 14.35 -2.24 -9.28
C GLU A 276 14.97 -3.12 -8.19
N HIS A 277 15.06 -4.41 -8.48
CA HIS A 277 15.84 -5.36 -7.69
C HIS A 277 17.29 -4.88 -7.62
N GLN A 278 17.85 -4.94 -6.41
CA GLN A 278 19.27 -4.67 -6.22
C GLN A 278 20.02 -6.00 -6.06
N ASN A 279 21.05 -6.19 -6.88
CA ASN A 279 21.93 -7.35 -6.73
C ASN A 279 22.74 -7.27 -5.42
N GLY A 280 22.66 -8.33 -4.63
CA GLY A 280 23.46 -8.51 -3.42
C GLY A 280 22.88 -7.88 -2.15
N TYR A 281 23.12 -8.55 -1.03
CA TYR A 281 22.84 -8.16 0.36
C TYR A 281 21.37 -8.05 0.79
N VAL A 282 20.44 -7.65 -0.06
CA VAL A 282 19.02 -7.49 0.34
C VAL A 282 18.12 -8.45 -0.42
N PRO A 283 17.30 -9.27 0.26
CA PRO A 283 16.31 -10.09 -0.42
C PRO A 283 15.18 -9.21 -0.96
N THR A 284 14.88 -9.32 -2.25
CA THR A 284 13.78 -8.60 -2.91
C THR A 284 12.67 -9.56 -3.31
N TYR A 285 11.45 -9.32 -2.81
CA TYR A 285 10.25 -10.13 -3.08
C TYR A 285 9.26 -9.37 -3.96
N PHE A 286 9.72 -9.02 -5.16
CA PHE A 286 8.94 -8.29 -6.15
C PHE A 286 8.14 -9.26 -7.03
N ASP A 287 7.12 -9.87 -6.44
CA ASP A 287 6.32 -10.91 -7.08
C ASP A 287 4.82 -10.55 -7.14
N ALA A 288 4.03 -11.42 -7.78
CA ALA A 288 2.58 -11.28 -7.83
C ALA A 288 1.99 -11.21 -6.41
N GLY A 289 1.01 -10.35 -6.20
CA GLY A 289 0.47 -10.00 -4.87
C GLY A 289 0.93 -8.63 -4.34
N ASN A 290 1.99 -8.05 -4.92
CA ASN A 290 2.38 -6.66 -4.63
C ASN A 290 1.42 -5.62 -5.23
N SER A 291 0.59 -6.00 -6.20
CA SER A 291 -0.45 -5.15 -6.80
C SER A 291 -1.34 -4.52 -5.72
N GLY A 292 -1.42 -3.19 -5.72
CA GLY A 292 -2.19 -2.38 -4.78
C GLY A 292 -1.41 -1.93 -3.54
N THR A 293 -0.12 -2.28 -3.47
CA THR A 293 0.80 -1.77 -2.44
C THR A 293 1.07 -0.28 -2.69
N GLY A 294 0.80 0.56 -1.69
CA GLY A 294 1.08 1.99 -1.74
C GLY A 294 2.55 2.28 -1.48
N ILE A 295 3.11 3.20 -2.27
CA ILE A 295 4.41 3.81 -2.01
C ILE A 295 4.16 5.10 -1.22
N LEU A 296 4.74 5.18 -0.02
CA LEU A 296 4.54 6.30 0.90
C LEU A 296 5.87 6.93 1.32
N SER A 297 5.91 8.26 1.48
CA SER A 297 7.08 8.95 2.05
C SER A 297 6.94 9.24 3.55
N ALA A 298 8.04 9.69 4.17
CA ALA A 298 8.13 10.01 5.59
C ALA A 298 7.07 10.99 6.11
N ASP A 299 6.68 11.96 5.29
CA ASP A 299 5.80 13.06 5.71
C ASP A 299 4.30 12.77 5.50
N ASN A 300 3.93 11.49 5.52
CA ASN A 300 2.57 11.00 5.27
C ASN A 300 2.06 11.37 3.85
N ASN A 301 2.95 11.46 2.86
CA ASN A 301 2.57 11.67 1.47
C ASN A 301 2.37 10.34 0.75
N TYR A 302 1.28 10.24 0.00
CA TYR A 302 1.06 9.19 -0.98
C TYR A 302 1.83 9.50 -2.25
N ILE A 303 2.65 8.55 -2.71
CA ILE A 303 3.50 8.72 -3.89
C ILE A 303 2.86 8.07 -5.12
N SER A 304 2.61 6.75 -5.05
CA SER A 304 2.09 5.97 -6.17
C SER A 304 1.56 4.61 -5.72
N LEU A 305 0.90 3.89 -6.63
CA LEU A 305 0.35 2.55 -6.41
C LEU A 305 1.13 1.53 -7.24
N ILE A 306 1.73 0.54 -6.60
CA ILE A 306 2.32 -0.59 -7.33
C ILE A 306 1.21 -1.30 -8.10
N ASN A 307 1.47 -1.52 -9.38
CA ASN A 307 0.50 -2.04 -10.33
C ASN A 307 0.94 -3.34 -10.97
N SER A 308 2.17 -3.35 -11.46
CA SER A 308 2.75 -4.42 -12.24
C SER A 308 4.22 -4.58 -11.90
N GLY A 309 4.87 -5.56 -12.51
CA GLY A 309 6.28 -5.81 -12.29
C GLY A 309 6.77 -6.99 -13.09
N THR A 310 8.09 -7.18 -13.08
CA THR A 310 8.73 -8.41 -13.51
C THR A 310 9.09 -9.21 -12.26
N PRO A 311 8.60 -10.45 -12.10
CA PRO A 311 8.86 -11.27 -10.92
C PRO A 311 10.34 -11.27 -10.51
N ARG A 312 10.60 -11.00 -9.23
CA ARG A 312 11.92 -10.87 -8.60
C ARG A 312 12.87 -9.82 -9.19
N ASN A 313 12.41 -9.00 -10.14
CA ASN A 313 13.27 -8.07 -10.84
C ASN A 313 12.83 -6.61 -10.69
N SER A 314 11.54 -6.29 -10.85
CA SER A 314 11.09 -4.91 -10.73
C SER A 314 9.61 -4.78 -10.40
N LEU A 315 9.24 -3.68 -9.76
CA LEU A 315 7.86 -3.23 -9.59
C LEU A 315 7.68 -1.88 -10.25
N GLN A 316 6.53 -1.69 -10.88
CA GLN A 316 6.13 -0.45 -11.53
C GLN A 316 4.87 0.10 -10.87
N ALA A 317 4.90 1.40 -10.58
CA ALA A 317 3.81 2.15 -10.00
C ALA A 317 3.52 3.40 -10.83
N TRP A 318 2.26 3.64 -11.18
CA TRP A 318 1.88 4.77 -12.05
C TRP A 318 1.56 6.04 -11.25
N ASN A 319 2.04 7.19 -11.72
CA ASN A 319 1.79 8.46 -11.05
C ASN A 319 0.33 8.89 -11.23
N TYR A 320 -0.30 9.37 -10.14
CA TYR A 320 -1.66 9.92 -10.19
C TYR A 320 -1.72 11.35 -10.76
N ALA A 321 -0.56 12.00 -10.92
CA ALA A 321 -0.41 13.29 -11.57
C ALA A 321 0.77 13.23 -12.55
N THR A 322 0.49 13.51 -13.82
CA THR A 322 1.47 13.56 -14.92
C THR A 322 1.21 14.81 -15.77
N ARG A 323 2.09 15.08 -16.74
CA ARG A 323 1.90 16.18 -17.70
C ARG A 323 0.61 16.02 -18.53
N GLY A 324 0.21 14.78 -18.80
CA GLY A 324 -0.99 14.49 -19.58
C GLY A 324 -2.27 14.43 -18.74
N PHE A 325 -2.14 14.03 -17.46
CA PHE A 325 -3.29 13.65 -16.63
C PHE A 325 -3.21 14.19 -15.20
N ASN A 326 -4.37 14.54 -14.66
CA ASN A 326 -4.57 14.77 -13.23
C ASN A 326 -5.67 13.81 -12.77
N TYR A 327 -5.30 12.58 -12.45
CA TYR A 327 -6.25 11.51 -12.13
C TYR A 327 -6.99 11.79 -10.82
N PHE A 328 -6.30 12.36 -9.84
CA PHE A 328 -6.90 12.66 -8.54
C PHE A 328 -7.51 14.05 -8.45
N GLY A 329 -7.22 14.93 -9.42
CA GLY A 329 -7.70 16.31 -9.41
C GLY A 329 -6.91 17.20 -8.46
N VAL A 330 -5.71 16.75 -8.05
CA VAL A 330 -4.89 17.48 -7.09
C VAL A 330 -4.49 18.81 -7.69
N ASN A 331 -4.72 19.85 -6.91
CA ASN A 331 -4.40 21.20 -7.30
C ASN A 331 -2.96 21.55 -6.92
N PHE A 332 -2.05 21.44 -7.89
CA PHE A 332 -0.64 21.82 -7.69
C PHE A 332 -0.38 23.32 -7.95
N ASN A 333 -1.31 24.02 -8.61
CA ASN A 333 -1.11 25.39 -9.12
C ASN A 333 -2.08 26.44 -8.55
N GLY A 334 -2.89 26.11 -7.55
CA GLY A 334 -3.91 27.01 -7.00
C GLY A 334 -5.26 27.03 -7.76
N GLU A 335 -5.48 26.14 -8.74
CA GLU A 335 -6.72 25.94 -9.50
C GLU A 335 -7.89 25.37 -8.65
N HIS A 336 -9.11 25.90 -8.78
CA HIS A 336 -10.25 25.30 -8.09
C HIS A 336 -10.58 23.92 -8.70
N PRO A 337 -10.91 22.87 -7.90
CA PRO A 337 -11.18 21.53 -8.44
C PRO A 337 -12.29 21.49 -9.49
N LEU A 338 -13.31 22.33 -9.37
CA LEU A 338 -14.41 22.43 -10.35
C LEU A 338 -13.98 23.05 -11.68
N ASP A 339 -12.83 23.73 -11.73
CA ASP A 339 -12.31 24.36 -12.95
C ASP A 339 -11.45 23.38 -13.76
N LEU A 340 -11.15 22.20 -13.21
CA LEU A 340 -10.36 21.18 -13.88
C LEU A 340 -11.15 20.58 -15.04
N LYS A 341 -10.53 20.58 -16.23
CA LYS A 341 -11.14 20.01 -17.44
C LYS A 341 -11.33 18.49 -17.37
N ASN A 342 -10.58 17.79 -16.50
CA ASN A 342 -10.80 16.37 -16.27
C ASN A 342 -11.94 16.15 -15.27
N THR A 343 -13.18 16.10 -15.75
CA THR A 343 -14.36 15.90 -14.88
C THR A 343 -14.47 14.49 -14.28
N ASN A 344 -13.57 13.56 -14.60
CA ASN A 344 -13.57 12.20 -14.05
C ASN A 344 -12.56 12.01 -12.90
N HIS A 345 -11.93 13.09 -12.42
CA HIS A 345 -10.93 13.01 -11.36
C HIS A 345 -11.53 12.64 -9.99
N LEU A 346 -10.70 12.08 -9.10
CA LEU A 346 -11.12 11.64 -7.76
C LEU A 346 -11.80 12.73 -6.94
N LEU A 347 -11.21 13.93 -6.86
CA LEU A 347 -11.73 14.99 -5.98
C LEU A 347 -13.15 15.47 -6.31
N LEU A 348 -13.71 15.16 -7.48
CA LEU A 348 -15.11 15.46 -7.81
C LEU A 348 -16.10 14.45 -7.20
N LYS A 349 -15.57 13.39 -6.57
CA LYS A 349 -16.36 12.33 -5.93
C LYS A 349 -16.55 12.55 -4.43
N PHE A 350 -15.93 13.58 -3.88
CA PHE A 350 -16.12 14.09 -2.54
C PHE A 350 -16.83 15.44 -2.62
#